data_AF-A0A5E5PNE1-F1
#
_entry.id   AF-A0A5E5PNE1-F1
#
_cell.length_a   1.000
_cell.length_b   1.000
_cell.length_c   1.000
_cell.angle_alpha   90.00
_cell.angle_beta   90.00
_cell.angle_gamma   90.00
#
_symmetry.space_group_name_H-M   'P 1'
#
loop_
_entity.id
_entity.type
_entity.pdbx_description
1 polymer ?
#
loop_
_entity_poly.entity_id
_entity_poly.type
_entity_poly.pdbx_seq_one_letter_code
_entity_poly.pdbx_strand_id
1 'polypeptide(L)'
;MSWKNIQQNSFADSLVIEHKSLSELDDVHNIINWGEIEQTLSNLYTSKTGASAYPPIMMFKILILQAWYALSDEALEKQIARDLMFRRFIDL
;
A
#
# COMPACT_ATOMS: atom_id res chain seq x y z
N MET A 1 -42.52 -23.14 7.89
CA MET A 1 -41.94 -22.41 6.74
C MET A 1 -41.20 -21.19 7.26
N SER A 2 -39.89 -21.11 7.09
CA SER A 2 -39.14 -19.85 7.18
C SER A 2 -37.73 -20.09 6.62
N TRP A 3 -37.57 -19.95 5.32
CA TRP A 3 -36.24 -19.92 4.69
C TRP A 3 -35.65 -18.54 4.94
N LYS A 4 -34.59 -18.45 5.75
CA LYS A 4 -33.75 -17.25 5.78
C LYS A 4 -32.91 -17.26 4.51
N ASN A 5 -33.30 -16.47 3.52
CA ASN A 5 -32.51 -16.24 2.32
C ASN A 5 -31.29 -15.39 2.73
N ILE A 6 -30.22 -16.06 3.14
CA ILE A 6 -28.91 -15.45 3.29
C ILE A 6 -28.37 -15.42 1.87
N GLN A 7 -28.56 -14.28 1.19
CA GLN A 7 -27.79 -13.99 -0.02
C GLN A 7 -26.32 -14.08 0.39
N GLN A 8 -25.72 -15.22 0.09
CA GLN A 8 -24.32 -15.49 0.36
C GLN A 8 -23.56 -14.70 -0.68
N ASN A 9 -23.14 -13.49 -0.32
CA ASN A 9 -22.24 -12.69 -1.13
C ASN A 9 -21.00 -13.54 -1.45
N SER A 10 -20.62 -13.56 -2.72
CA SER A 10 -19.43 -14.28 -3.18
C SER A 10 -18.19 -13.71 -2.48
N PHE A 11 -17.12 -14.50 -2.36
CA PHE A 11 -15.82 -13.98 -1.91
C PHE A 11 -15.39 -12.76 -2.75
N ALA A 12 -15.72 -12.75 -4.05
CA ALA A 12 -15.49 -11.61 -4.93
C ALA A 12 -16.34 -10.38 -4.54
N ASP A 13 -17.58 -10.56 -4.09
CA ASP A 13 -18.42 -9.43 -3.64
C ASP A 13 -17.83 -8.79 -2.39
N SER A 14 -17.20 -9.56 -1.50
CA SER A 14 -16.51 -9.01 -0.31
C SER A 14 -15.24 -8.23 -0.64
N LEU A 15 -14.58 -8.54 -1.76
CA LEU A 15 -13.44 -7.79 -2.26
C LEU A 15 -13.86 -6.48 -2.95
N VAL A 16 -15.09 -6.40 -3.46
CA VAL A 16 -15.69 -5.20 -4.08
C VAL A 16 -16.22 -4.22 -3.01
N ILE A 17 -16.37 -4.65 -1.75
CA ILE A 17 -16.67 -3.75 -0.63
C ILE A 17 -15.40 -2.94 -0.32
N GLU A 18 -15.15 -1.90 -1.12
CA GLU A 18 -14.20 -0.84 -0.79
C GLU A 18 -14.74 -0.11 0.45
N HIS A 19 -14.23 -0.50 1.62
CA HIS A 19 -14.55 0.19 2.85
C HIS A 19 -13.95 1.59 2.79
N LYS A 20 -14.69 2.64 3.12
CA LYS A 20 -14.21 4.04 3.03
C LYS A 20 -12.95 4.32 3.84
N SER A 21 -12.69 3.55 4.89
CA SER A 21 -11.41 3.61 5.59
C SER A 21 -10.25 3.25 4.65
N LEU A 22 -10.47 2.24 3.76
CA LEU A 22 -9.73 1.84 2.54
C LEU A 22 -8.94 2.95 1.87
N SER A 23 -9.67 4.05 1.68
CA SER A 23 -9.32 5.11 0.75
C SER A 23 -8.69 6.34 1.40
N GLU A 24 -8.55 6.37 2.72
CA GLU A 24 -8.00 7.55 3.42
C GLU A 24 -6.57 7.87 2.98
N LEU A 25 -5.76 6.84 2.73
CA LEU A 25 -4.40 7.02 2.20
C LEU A 25 -4.36 7.24 0.68
N ASP A 26 -5.42 6.90 -0.05
CA ASP A 26 -5.45 7.08 -1.51
C ASP A 26 -5.60 8.54 -1.90
N ASP A 27 -6.37 9.32 -1.14
CA ASP A 27 -6.50 10.76 -1.39
C ASP A 27 -5.12 11.43 -1.30
N VAL A 28 -4.32 11.04 -0.30
CA VAL A 28 -2.94 11.53 -0.15
C VAL A 28 -2.04 10.98 -1.26
N HIS A 29 -2.20 9.72 -1.63
CA HIS A 29 -1.49 9.12 -2.74
C HIS A 29 -1.76 9.88 -4.06
N ASN A 30 -3.01 10.28 -4.32
CA ASN A 30 -3.40 10.98 -5.55
C ASN A 30 -2.91 12.43 -5.62
N ILE A 31 -2.63 13.07 -4.47
CA ILE A 31 -2.07 14.43 -4.42
C ILE A 31 -0.59 14.43 -4.82
N ILE A 32 0.13 13.33 -4.56
CA ILE A 32 1.57 13.24 -4.77
C ILE A 32 1.86 12.80 -6.21
N ASN A 33 2.71 13.56 -6.92
CA ASN A 33 3.20 13.16 -8.23
C ASN A 33 4.33 12.12 -8.10
N TRP A 34 3.95 10.84 -7.98
CA TRP A 34 4.92 9.74 -7.83
C TRP A 34 5.83 9.56 -9.04
N GLY A 35 5.39 9.95 -10.24
CA GLY A 35 6.21 9.80 -11.45
C GLY A 35 7.46 10.68 -11.45
N GLU A 36 7.35 11.92 -10.96
CA GLU A 36 8.52 12.81 -10.81
C GLU A 36 9.47 12.32 -9.70
N ILE A 37 8.90 11.80 -8.61
CA ILE A 37 9.67 11.22 -7.51
C ILE A 37 10.41 9.96 -7.98
N GLU A 38 9.75 9.09 -8.74
CA GLU A 38 10.37 7.90 -9.30
C GLU A 38 11.49 8.28 -10.26
N GLN A 39 11.29 9.26 -11.14
CA GLN A 39 12.34 9.75 -12.05
C GLN A 39 13.56 10.29 -11.29
N THR A 40 13.34 11.12 -10.27
CA THR A 40 14.44 11.64 -9.44
C THR A 40 15.17 10.55 -8.67
N LEU A 41 14.43 9.58 -8.08
CA LEU A 41 15.03 8.43 -7.38
C LEU A 41 15.76 7.48 -8.33
N SER A 42 15.24 7.27 -9.54
CA SER A 42 15.87 6.42 -10.56
C SER A 42 17.23 6.96 -11.00
N ASN A 43 17.39 8.29 -11.08
CA ASN A 43 18.67 8.92 -11.35
C ASN A 43 19.70 8.68 -10.23
N LEU A 44 19.24 8.59 -8.98
CA LEU A 44 20.11 8.30 -7.82
C LEU A 44 20.47 6.81 -7.73
N TYR A 45 19.55 5.92 -8.12
CA TYR A 45 19.75 4.47 -8.14
C TYR A 45 20.32 3.98 -9.49
N THR A 46 21.59 4.31 -9.74
CA THR A 46 22.35 3.83 -10.93
C THR A 46 23.05 2.48 -10.65
N SER A 47 22.35 1.48 -10.12
CA SER A 47 22.91 0.13 -9.98
C SER A 47 22.25 -0.82 -10.98
N LYS A 48 22.94 -1.07 -12.10
CA LYS A 48 22.54 -2.06 -13.13
C LYS A 48 23.01 -3.48 -12.81
N THR A 49 23.60 -3.73 -11.65
CA THR A 49 24.28 -4.99 -11.33
C THR A 49 24.00 -5.42 -9.91
N GLY A 50 23.15 -6.45 -9.75
CA GLY A 50 22.79 -7.07 -8.47
C GLY A 50 21.44 -7.77 -8.53
N ALA A 51 21.07 -8.50 -7.47
CA ALA A 51 19.73 -9.05 -7.31
C ALA A 51 18.68 -7.93 -7.42
N SER A 52 17.49 -8.24 -7.96
CA SER A 52 16.41 -7.27 -8.14
C SER A 52 16.10 -6.60 -6.81
N ALA A 53 16.64 -5.39 -6.61
CA ALA A 53 16.37 -4.61 -5.42
C ALA A 53 14.88 -4.24 -5.41
N TYR A 54 14.32 -4.03 -4.21
CA TYR A 54 12.98 -3.47 -4.10
C TYR A 54 12.92 -2.15 -4.88
N PRO A 55 11.79 -1.85 -5.56
CA PRO A 55 11.64 -0.60 -6.29
C PRO A 55 11.96 0.61 -5.38
N PRO A 56 12.81 1.56 -5.81
CA PRO A 56 13.16 2.73 -4.99
C PRO A 56 11.93 3.52 -4.53
N ILE A 57 10.91 3.58 -5.38
CA ILE A 57 9.63 4.23 -5.08
C ILE A 57 8.87 3.53 -3.93
N MET A 58 8.93 2.20 -3.85
CA MET A 58 8.33 1.42 -2.78
C MET A 58 9.02 1.72 -1.45
N MET A 59 10.35 1.74 -1.44
CA MET A 59 11.14 2.12 -0.26
C MET A 59 10.82 3.55 0.20
N PHE A 60 10.67 4.49 -0.74
CA PHE A 60 10.32 5.86 -0.40
C PHE A 60 8.92 5.97 0.22
N LYS A 61 7.93 5.26 -0.31
CA LYS A 61 6.58 5.18 0.27
C LYS A 61 6.61 4.59 1.68
N ILE A 62 7.44 3.57 1.91
CA ILE A 62 7.66 3.00 3.24
C ILE A 62 8.23 4.05 4.22
N LEU A 63 9.23 4.83 3.80
CA LEU A 63 9.80 5.90 4.65
C LEU A 63 8.75 6.96 5.01
N ILE A 64 7.85 7.31 4.09
CA ILE A 64 6.74 8.22 4.36
C ILE A 64 5.83 7.64 5.46
N LEU A 65 5.45 6.36 5.36
CA LEU A 65 4.62 5.70 6.36
C LEU A 65 5.31 5.64 7.72
N GLN A 66 6.62 5.34 7.76
CA GLN A 66 7.39 5.38 9.00
C GLN A 66 7.37 6.77 9.62
N ALA A 67 7.55 7.82 8.81
CA ALA A 67 7.57 9.21 9.28
C ALA A 67 6.19 9.67 9.81
N TRP A 68 5.10 9.34 9.14
CA TRP A 68 3.75 9.76 9.55
C TRP A 68 3.24 9.06 10.79
N TYR A 69 3.53 7.76 10.92
CA TYR A 69 3.05 6.95 12.03
C TYR A 69 4.09 6.77 13.14
N ALA A 70 5.26 7.41 13.03
CA ALA A 70 6.39 7.30 13.95
C ALA A 70 6.75 5.83 14.27
N LEU A 71 6.79 4.99 13.24
CA LEU A 71 7.01 3.55 13.37
C LEU A 71 8.50 3.22 13.29
N SER A 72 8.93 2.22 14.07
CA SER A 72 10.22 1.55 13.84
C SER A 72 10.13 0.61 12.64
N ASP A 73 11.27 0.18 12.11
CA ASP A 73 11.34 -0.81 11.01
C ASP A 73 10.54 -2.09 11.34
N GLU A 74 10.72 -2.63 12.54
CA GLU A 74 10.00 -3.83 12.98
C GLU A 74 8.49 -3.60 13.13
N ALA A 75 8.10 -2.41 13.60
CA ALA A 75 6.68 -2.06 13.74
C ALA A 75 6.01 -1.87 12.38
N LEU A 76 6.72 -1.28 11.42
CA LEU A 76 6.25 -1.12 10.05
C LEU A 76 6.05 -2.47 9.37
N GLU A 77 6.99 -3.41 9.47
CA GLU A 77 6.81 -4.74 8.87
C GLU A 77 5.56 -5.45 9.42
N LYS A 78 5.33 -5.35 10.74
CA LYS A 78 4.12 -5.88 11.38
C LYS A 78 2.86 -5.17 10.90
N GLN A 79 2.93 -3.85 10.70
CA GLN A 79 1.80 -3.05 10.21
C GLN A 79 1.48 -3.40 8.77
N ILE A 80 2.46 -3.51 7.88
CA ILE A 80 2.28 -3.96 6.49
C ILE A 80 1.69 -5.38 6.47
N ALA A 81 2.13 -6.27 7.35
CA ALA A 81 1.58 -7.62 7.42
C ALA A 81 0.11 -7.65 7.89
N ARG A 82 -0.35 -6.67 8.66
CA ARG A 82 -1.69 -6.67 9.29
C ARG A 82 -2.69 -5.73 8.61
N ASP A 83 -2.22 -4.62 8.04
CA ASP A 83 -3.04 -3.51 7.56
C ASP A 83 -3.07 -3.45 6.03
N LEU A 84 -4.27 -3.62 5.48
CA LEU A 84 -4.51 -3.59 4.04
C LEU A 84 -4.30 -2.19 3.45
N MET A 85 -4.46 -1.12 4.24
CA MET A 85 -4.21 0.26 3.79
C MET A 85 -2.74 0.45 3.42
N PHE A 86 -1.85 -0.06 4.27
CA PHE A 86 -0.41 0.09 4.12
C PHE A 86 0.06 -0.67 2.89
N ARG A 87 -0.48 -1.88 2.67
CA ARG A 87 -0.21 -2.67 1.46
C ARG A 87 -0.69 -1.97 0.20
N ARG A 88 -1.93 -1.45 0.20
CA ARG A 88 -2.49 -0.68 -0.91
C ARG A 88 -1.64 0.56 -1.23
N PHE A 89 -1.17 1.29 -0.21
CA PHE A 89 -0.35 2.48 -0.40
C PHE A 89 1.02 2.17 -1.03
N ILE A 90 1.65 1.04 -0.66
CA ILE A 90 2.96 0.61 -1.18
C ILE A 90 2.87 -0.29 -2.43
N ASP A 91 1.68 -0.42 -3.02
CA ASP A 91 1.38 -1.26 -4.20
C ASP A 91 1.74 -2.75 -4.03
N LEU A 92 1.47 -3.32 -2.84
CA LEU A 92 1.67 -4.74 -2.49
C LEU A 92 0.37 -5.55 -2.56
#